data_AF-A0A1B9NYS0-F1
#
_entry.id   AF-A0A1B9NYS0-F1
#
_cell.length_a   1.000
_cell.length_b   1.000
_cell.length_c   1.000
_cell.angle_alpha   90.00
_cell.angle_beta   90.00
_cell.angle_gamma   90.00
#
_symmetry.space_group_name_H-M   'P 1'
#
loop_
_entity.id
_entity.type
_entity.pdbx_description
1 polymer ?
#
loop_
_entity_poly.entity_id
_entity_poly.type
_entity_poly.pdbx_seq_one_letter_code
_entity_poly.pdbx_strand_id
1 'polypeptide(L)'
;MAVIVKYVVERNGEEKMTFTSKTEADAYDKMLDVADELFTLLNESNLIEDEGKQEELSLYLAKHKEDVLVALGAKRKPVPKKAKIEAVKDEESDAA
;
A
#
# COMPACT_ATOMS: atom_id res chain seq x y z
N MET A 1 -21.71 26.54 7.94
CA MET A 1 -22.17 25.15 7.73
C MET A 1 -21.16 24.46 6.82
N ALA A 2 -20.62 23.31 7.22
CA ALA A 2 -19.60 22.58 6.46
C ALA A 2 -20.17 21.28 5.90
N VAL A 3 -19.88 20.97 4.63
CA VAL A 3 -20.24 19.72 3.95
C VAL A 3 -18.94 18.94 3.72
N ILE A 4 -18.89 17.67 4.10
CA ILE A 4 -17.71 16.79 4.01
C ILE A 4 -18.10 15.57 3.18
N VAL A 5 -17.31 15.26 2.16
CA VAL A 5 -17.44 14.02 1.38
C VAL A 5 -16.50 12.97 1.98
N LYS A 6 -17.02 11.75 2.16
CA LYS A 6 -16.28 10.61 2.68
C LYS A 6 -16.42 9.45 1.70
N TYR A 7 -15.32 8.74 1.46
CA TYR A 7 -15.28 7.53 0.65
C TYR A 7 -15.03 6.36 1.60
N VAL A 8 -15.97 5.43 1.69
CA VAL A 8 -15.89 4.28 2.59
C VAL A 8 -15.54 3.05 1.78
N VAL A 9 -14.55 2.29 2.23
CA VAL A 9 -14.17 1.00 1.65
C VAL A 9 -14.76 -0.09 2.53
N GLU A 10 -15.64 -0.89 1.94
CA GLU A 10 -16.33 -2.00 2.60
C GLU A 10 -15.77 -3.34 2.12
N ARG A 11 -15.66 -4.31 3.03
CA ARG A 11 -15.39 -5.71 2.67
C ARG A 11 -16.39 -6.60 3.39
N ASN A 12 -17.09 -7.45 2.63
CA ASN A 12 -18.13 -8.34 3.16
C ASN A 12 -19.25 -7.60 3.94
N GLY A 13 -19.52 -6.33 3.59
CA GLY A 13 -20.51 -5.49 4.27
C GLY A 13 -20.04 -4.83 5.57
N GLU A 14 -18.75 -4.96 5.93
CA GLU A 14 -18.15 -4.19 7.03
C GLU A 14 -17.32 -3.01 6.50
N GLU A 15 -17.54 -1.83 7.08
CA GLU A 15 -16.69 -0.65 6.83
C GLU A 15 -15.27 -0.91 7.36
N LYS A 16 -14.30 -1.04 6.46
CA LYS A 16 -12.89 -1.26 6.84
C LYS A 16 -12.14 0.06 7.03
N MET A 17 -12.33 1.02 6.13
CA MET A 17 -11.68 2.33 6.19
C MET A 17 -12.52 3.43 5.56
N THR A 18 -12.29 4.67 6.01
CA THR A 18 -12.87 5.89 5.42
C THR A 18 -11.76 6.83 4.97
N PHE A 19 -11.87 7.33 3.75
CA PHE A 19 -10.96 8.29 3.14
C PHE A 19 -11.67 9.60 2.85
N THR A 20 -10.89 10.69 2.77
CA THR A 20 -11.39 12.02 2.34
C THR A 20 -11.21 12.24 0.84
N SER A 21 -10.47 11.36 0.16
CA SER A 21 -10.17 11.40 -1.28
C SER A 21 -10.60 10.12 -1.98
N LYS A 22 -11.27 10.26 -3.13
CA LYS A 22 -11.69 9.13 -3.97
C LYS A 22 -10.49 8.30 -4.42
N THR A 23 -9.42 8.97 -4.84
CA THR A 23 -8.24 8.31 -5.40
C THR A 23 -7.53 7.43 -4.37
N GLU A 24 -7.48 7.87 -3.10
CA GLU A 24 -6.91 7.07 -2.02
C GLU A 24 -7.79 5.86 -1.69
N ALA A 25 -9.11 6.05 -1.66
CA ALA A 25 -10.05 4.95 -1.48
C ALA A 25 -9.94 3.90 -2.59
N ASP A 26 -9.93 4.34 -3.86
CA ASP A 26 -9.79 3.45 -5.03
C ASP A 26 -8.44 2.70 -5.02
N ALA A 27 -7.36 3.35 -4.55
CA ALA A 27 -6.05 2.71 -4.44
C ALA A 27 -6.00 1.67 -3.30
N TYR A 28 -6.67 1.94 -2.18
CA TYR A 28 -6.77 1.03 -1.06
C TYR A 28 -7.63 -0.19 -1.40
N ASP A 29 -8.80 0.02 -2.03
CA ASP A 29 -9.67 -1.03 -2.55
C ASP A 29 -8.90 -1.98 -3.48
N LYS A 30 -8.19 -1.42 -4.45
CA LYS A 30 -7.35 -2.20 -5.37
C LYS A 30 -6.20 -2.92 -4.68
N MET A 31 -5.66 -2.39 -3.58
CA MET A 31 -4.64 -3.09 -2.78
C MET A 31 -5.26 -4.29 -2.06
N LEU A 32 -6.47 -4.16 -1.52
CA LEU A 32 -7.20 -5.26 -0.91
C LEU A 32 -7.49 -6.37 -1.92
N ASP A 33 -7.93 -6.04 -3.14
CA ASP A 33 -8.15 -7.05 -4.19
C ASP A 33 -6.87 -7.85 -4.48
N VAL A 34 -5.73 -7.15 -4.62
CA VAL A 34 -4.42 -7.80 -4.85
C VAL A 34 -4.01 -8.66 -3.65
N ALA A 35 -4.32 -8.24 -2.43
CA ALA A 35 -4.03 -9.03 -1.23
C ALA A 35 -4.82 -10.34 -1.22
N ASP A 36 -6.09 -10.35 -1.64
CA ASP A 36 -6.90 -11.58 -1.72
C ASP A 36 -6.41 -12.54 -2.81
N GLU A 37 -6.06 -12.00 -3.97
CA GLU A 37 -5.47 -12.79 -5.05
C GLU A 37 -4.16 -13.44 -4.60
N LEU A 38 -3.29 -12.67 -3.94
CA LEU A 38 -2.02 -13.17 -3.40
C LEU A 38 -2.22 -14.18 -2.27
N PHE A 39 -3.21 -13.98 -1.42
CA PHE A 39 -3.55 -14.94 -0.37
C PHE A 39 -3.97 -16.27 -0.95
N THR A 40 -4.84 -16.25 -1.97
CA THR A 40 -5.29 -17.46 -2.66
C THR A 40 -4.12 -18.18 -3.32
N LEU A 41 -3.25 -17.43 -4.02
CA LEU A 41 -2.05 -17.98 -4.66
C LEU A 41 -1.06 -18.59 -3.65
N LEU A 42 -0.84 -17.93 -2.51
CA LEU A 42 0.02 -18.45 -1.45
C LEU A 42 -0.58 -19.69 -0.78
N ASN A 43 -1.90 -19.74 -0.63
CA ASN A 43 -2.60 -20.92 -0.11
C ASN A 43 -2.35 -22.16 -0.97
N GLU A 44 -2.39 -22.00 -2.29
CA GLU A 44 -2.13 -23.09 -3.25
C GLU A 44 -0.71 -23.68 -3.12
N SER A 45 0.25 -22.89 -2.63
CA SER A 45 1.62 -23.37 -2.42
C SER A 45 1.71 -24.46 -1.36
N ASN A 46 0.75 -24.52 -0.42
CA ASN A 46 0.78 -25.39 0.77
C ASN A 46 2.09 -25.27 1.59
N LEU A 47 2.82 -24.17 1.45
CA LEU A 47 4.09 -23.93 2.16
C LEU A 47 3.88 -23.24 3.51
N ILE A 48 2.80 -22.49 3.66
CA ILE A 48 2.46 -21.73 4.85
C ILE A 48 1.23 -22.38 5.48
N GLU A 49 1.41 -23.06 6.60
CA GLU A 49 0.30 -23.70 7.34
C GLU A 49 -0.48 -22.71 8.22
N ASP A 50 0.14 -21.57 8.53
CA ASP A 50 -0.43 -20.53 9.38
C ASP A 50 -1.17 -19.48 8.54
N GLU A 51 -2.50 -19.56 8.55
CA GLU A 51 -3.39 -18.68 7.78
C GLU A 51 -3.19 -17.19 8.13
N GLY A 52 -2.92 -16.86 9.40
CA GLY A 52 -2.70 -15.48 9.82
C GLY A 52 -1.40 -14.90 9.23
N LYS A 53 -0.34 -15.71 9.18
CA LYS A 53 0.91 -15.31 8.50
C LYS A 53 0.74 -15.18 7.00
N GLN A 54 -0.09 -16.04 6.40
CA GLN A 54 -0.39 -15.96 4.98
C GLN A 54 -1.15 -14.68 4.65
N GLU A 55 -2.13 -14.27 5.46
CA GLU A 55 -2.85 -13.01 5.31
C GLU A 55 -1.92 -11.80 5.46
N GLU A 56 -1.09 -11.79 6.51
CA GLU A 56 -0.13 -10.70 6.74
C GLU A 56 0.88 -10.57 5.58
N LEU A 57 1.42 -11.69 5.09
CA LEU A 57 2.33 -11.70 3.96
C LEU A 57 1.65 -11.21 2.68
N SER A 58 0.42 -11.64 2.42
CA SER A 58 -0.34 -11.23 1.24
C SER A 58 -0.61 -9.73 1.24
N LEU A 59 -1.00 -9.19 2.40
CA LEU A 59 -1.22 -7.76 2.58
C LEU A 59 0.07 -6.96 2.44
N TYR A 60 1.18 -7.47 2.97
CA TYR A 60 2.50 -6.85 2.80
C TYR A 60 2.89 -6.76 1.32
N LEU A 61 2.80 -7.88 0.60
CA LEU A 61 3.11 -7.93 -0.83
C LEU A 61 2.20 -7.01 -1.66
N ALA A 62 0.91 -6.90 -1.31
CA ALA A 62 -0.02 -6.00 -1.98
C ALA A 62 0.31 -4.52 -1.76
N LYS A 63 0.72 -4.13 -0.53
CA LYS A 63 1.23 -2.77 -0.24
C LYS A 63 2.50 -2.45 -1.03
N HIS A 64 3.34 -3.45 -1.27
CA HIS A 64 4.59 -3.35 -2.01
C HIS A 64 4.48 -3.83 -3.46
N LYS A 65 3.29 -3.76 -4.07
CA LYS A 65 3.01 -4.29 -5.41
C LYS A 65 4.04 -3.92 -6.46
N GLU A 66 4.53 -2.68 -6.46
CA GLU A 66 5.52 -2.23 -7.44
C GLU A 66 6.87 -2.94 -7.26
N ASP A 67 7.32 -3.14 -6.02
CA ASP A 67 8.54 -3.89 -5.71
C ASP A 67 8.38 -5.37 -6.10
N VAL A 68 7.20 -5.94 -5.86
CA VAL A 68 6.86 -7.31 -6.24
C VAL A 68 6.90 -7.48 -7.76
N LEU A 69 6.29 -6.56 -8.53
CA LEU A 69 6.32 -6.62 -10.00
C LEU A 69 7.73 -6.49 -10.57
N VAL A 70 8.58 -5.71 -9.91
CA VAL A 70 10.01 -5.59 -10.26
C VAL A 70 10.75 -6.89 -9.93
N ALA A 71 10.49 -7.50 -8.78
CA ALA A 71 11.09 -8.77 -8.37
C ALA A 71 10.71 -9.91 -9.31
N LEU A 72 9.46 -9.92 -9.79
CA LEU A 72 8.94 -10.90 -10.77
C LEU A 72 9.39 -10.61 -12.22
N GLY A 73 10.11 -9.51 -12.47
CA GLY A 73 10.57 -9.13 -13.80
C GLY A 73 9.47 -8.60 -14.74
N ALA A 74 8.24 -8.45 -14.24
CA ALA A 74 7.10 -7.91 -14.99
C ALA A 74 7.23 -6.40 -15.25
N LYS A 75 8.06 -5.70 -14.47
CA LYS A 75 8.45 -4.30 -14.68
C LYS A 75 9.96 -4.15 -14.59
N ARG A 76 10.54 -3.31 -15.45
CA ARG A 76 11.96 -2.93 -15.33
C ARG A 76 12.16 -2.19 -14.02
N LYS A 77 13.22 -2.51 -13.27
CA LYS A 77 13.65 -1.76 -12.09
C LYS A 77 13.61 -0.27 -12.44
N PRO A 78 12.87 0.58 -11.70
CA PRO A 78 13.03 2.01 -11.86
C PRO A 78 14.50 2.29 -11.60
N VAL A 79 15.21 2.80 -12.62
CA VAL A 79 16.57 3.31 -12.44
C VAL A 79 16.46 4.32 -11.32
N PRO A 80 17.21 4.18 -10.21
CA PRO A 80 17.13 5.14 -9.12
C PRO A 80 17.45 6.50 -9.74
N LYS A 81 16.44 7.38 -9.82
CA LYS A 81 16.70 8.80 -10.03
C LYS A 81 17.58 9.18 -8.87
N LYS A 82 18.85 9.44 -9.16
CA LYS A 82 19.79 10.06 -8.21
C LYS A 82 19.01 11.08 -7.42
N ALA A 83 18.88 10.83 -6.12
CA ALA A 83 18.35 11.79 -5.18
C ALA A 83 19.08 13.11 -5.47
N LYS A 84 18.32 14.12 -5.92
CA LYS A 84 18.73 15.48 -5.64
C LYS A 84 18.71 15.55 -4.13
N ILE A 85 19.91 15.57 -3.55
CA ILE A 85 20.14 16.03 -2.20
C ILE A 85 19.58 17.45 -2.17
N GLU A 86 18.34 17.59 -1.71
CA GLU A 86 17.91 18.88 -1.18
C GLU A 86 18.64 19.01 0.14
N ALA A 87 19.59 19.94 0.12
CA ALA A 87 20.40 20.30 1.26
C ALA A 87 19.47 20.63 2.43
N VAL A 88 19.69 19.91 3.53
CA VAL A 88 19.54 20.39 4.90
C VAL A 88 19.79 21.90 4.95
N LYS A 89 18.75 22.63 5.36
CA LYS A 89 18.90 23.98 5.92
C LYS A 89 18.25 23.94 7.30
N ASP A 90 18.98 23.36 8.23
CA ASP A 90 18.73 23.55 9.65
C ASP A 90 19.45 24.82 10.12
N GLU A 91 18.66 25.60 10.85
CA GLU A 91 19.01 26.57 11.87
C GLU A 91 19.70 27.88 11.45
N GLU A 92 18.93 28.98 11.53
CA GLU A 92 19.42 30.13 12.28
C GLU A 92 18.37 30.49 13.34
N SER A 93 18.83 30.37 14.58
CA SER A 93 18.20 30.77 15.82
C SER A 93 18.13 32.29 15.87
N ASP A 94 16.91 32.83 15.93
CA ASP A 94 16.71 34.24 16.23
C ASP A 94 16.82 34.43 17.75
N ALA A 95 17.91 35.08 18.17
CA ALA A 95 18.09 35.64 19.49
C ALA A 95 18.07 37.17 19.36
N ALA A 96 17.03 37.81 19.91
CA ALA A 96 17.05 39.19 20.40
C ALA A 96 15.87 39.44 21.35
#